data_AF-A0A937AW32-F1
#
_entry.id   AF-A0A937AW32-F1
#
_cell.length_a   1.000
_cell.length_b   1.000
_cell.length_c   1.000
_cell.angle_alpha   90.00
_cell.angle_beta   90.00
_cell.angle_gamma   90.00
#
_symmetry.space_group_name_H-M   'P 1'
#
loop_
_entity.id
_entity.type
_entity.pdbx_description
1 polymer ?
#
loop_
_entity_poly.entity_id
_entity_poly.type
_entity_poly.pdbx_seq_one_letter_code
_entity_poly.pdbx_strand_id
1 'polypeptide(L)'
;MRPGQTPRPKHDPEKSFTKRELLECSGLSGKTFDTIRKAARVKGPGHGGLDWVFTADDVRALIHRAGSGSFSERGGPAATAWRALMIEKGHWVQEEE
;
A
#
# COMPACT_ATOMS: atom_id res chain seq x y z
N MET A 1 6.10 18.35 -19.21
CA MET A 1 5.86 17.43 -18.07
C MET A 1 5.53 18.28 -16.84
N ARG A 2 4.51 17.94 -16.05
CA ARG A 2 4.14 18.75 -14.87
C ARG A 2 5.14 18.49 -13.73
N PRO A 3 5.62 19.52 -13.01
CA PRO A 3 6.44 19.32 -11.80
C PRO A 3 5.70 18.43 -10.78
N GLY A 4 6.37 17.39 -10.28
CA GLY A 4 5.80 16.44 -9.30
C GLY A 4 5.17 15.18 -9.90
N GLN A 5 5.14 15.03 -11.22
CA GLN A 5 4.71 13.79 -11.86
C GLN A 5 5.91 12.84 -11.96
N THR A 6 6.19 12.10 -10.88
CA THR A 6 7.16 11.00 -10.91
C THR A 6 6.74 10.05 -12.04
N PRO A 7 7.65 9.65 -12.95
CA PRO A 7 7.30 8.74 -14.03
C PRO A 7 6.67 7.48 -13.44
N ARG A 8 5.52 7.05 -13.99
CA ARG A 8 4.93 5.75 -13.65
C ARG A 8 6.00 4.71 -13.97
N PRO A 9 6.53 3.97 -12.98
CA PRO A 9 7.50 2.95 -13.32
C PRO A 9 6.77 1.88 -14.15
N LYS A 10 7.42 1.37 -15.19
CA LYS A 10 6.94 0.19 -15.92
C LYS A 10 6.97 -0.96 -14.92
N HIS A 11 5.81 -1.32 -14.41
CA HIS A 11 5.67 -2.32 -13.38
C HIS A 11 4.93 -3.53 -13.93
N ASP A 12 5.42 -4.70 -13.56
CA ASP A 12 4.78 -5.97 -13.84
C ASP A 12 3.43 -6.01 -13.09
N PRO A 13 2.29 -6.13 -13.79
CA PRO A 13 0.96 -6.04 -13.17
C PRO A 13 0.70 -7.18 -12.18
N GLU A 14 1.37 -8.32 -12.34
CA GLU A 14 1.26 -9.45 -11.42
C GLU A 14 2.09 -9.22 -10.14
N LYS A 15 3.04 -8.28 -10.18
CA LYS A 15 3.96 -7.97 -9.08
C LYS A 15 3.75 -6.63 -8.39
N SER A 16 2.56 -6.08 -8.58
CA SER A 16 2.29 -4.68 -8.32
C SER A 16 0.91 -4.46 -7.71
N PHE A 17 0.81 -3.41 -6.90
CA PHE A 17 -0.40 -3.07 -6.16
C PHE A 17 -0.77 -1.63 -6.44
N THR A 18 -1.94 -1.39 -7.02
CA THR A 18 -2.42 -0.03 -7.24
C THR A 18 -2.94 0.57 -5.95
N LYS A 19 -2.89 1.90 -5.85
CA LYS A 19 -3.54 2.64 -4.76
C LYS A 19 -5.04 2.30 -4.69
N ARG A 20 -5.69 2.09 -5.83
CA ARG A 20 -7.10 1.66 -5.90
C ARG A 20 -7.31 0.35 -5.16
N GLU A 21 -6.58 -0.70 -5.54
CA GLU A 21 -6.71 -2.03 -4.91
C GLU A 21 -6.47 -1.96 -3.40
N LEU A 22 -5.43 -1.24 -2.96
CA LEU A 22 -5.10 -1.10 -1.54
C LEU A 22 -6.19 -0.35 -0.77
N LEU A 23 -6.86 0.64 -1.37
CA LEU A 23 -7.96 1.36 -0.73
C LEU A 23 -9.24 0.52 -0.69
N GLU A 24 -9.56 -0.15 -1.80
CA GLU A 24 -10.75 -0.98 -1.93
C GLU A 24 -10.72 -2.17 -0.98
N CYS A 25 -9.57 -2.86 -0.86
CA CYS A 25 -9.48 -4.02 0.02
C CYS A 25 -9.40 -3.65 1.51
N SER A 26 -8.86 -2.48 1.87
CA SER A 26 -8.69 -2.05 3.26
C SER A 26 -9.87 -1.25 3.83
N GLY A 27 -10.75 -0.72 2.97
CA GLY A 27 -11.81 0.20 3.38
C GLY A 27 -11.31 1.53 3.93
N LEU A 28 -10.02 1.85 3.78
CA LEU A 28 -9.46 3.11 4.27
C LEU A 28 -9.88 4.29 3.40
N SER A 29 -10.03 5.45 4.04
CA SER A 29 -10.08 6.71 3.29
C SER A 29 -8.73 7.01 2.64
N GLY A 30 -8.75 7.67 1.47
CA GLY A 30 -7.53 8.12 0.79
C GLY A 30 -6.65 9.03 1.66
N LYS A 31 -7.23 9.78 2.59
CA LYS A 31 -6.51 10.62 3.56
C LYS A 31 -5.77 9.78 4.60
N THR A 32 -6.44 8.77 5.17
CA THR A 32 -5.80 7.85 6.13
C THR A 32 -4.66 7.09 5.48
N PHE A 33 -4.88 6.59 4.26
CA PHE A 33 -3.84 5.93 3.47
C PHE A 33 -2.62 6.83 3.25
N ASP A 34 -2.83 8.10 2.85
CA ASP A 34 -1.72 9.04 2.63
C ASP A 34 -0.93 9.29 3.92
N THR A 35 -1.62 9.41 5.05
CA THR A 35 -0.97 9.55 6.36
C THR A 35 -0.10 8.35 6.69
N ILE A 36 -0.61 7.12 6.51
CA ILE A 36 0.15 5.88 6.74
C ILE A 36 1.35 5.82 5.79
N ARG A 37 1.14 6.09 4.50
CA ARG A 37 2.20 6.09 3.47
C ARG A 37 3.33 7.05 3.80
N LYS A 38 3.00 8.28 4.18
CA LYS A 38 4.00 9.27 4.63
C LYS A 38 4.73 8.80 5.87
N ALA A 39 4.02 8.23 6.83
CA ALA A 39 4.62 7.71 8.05
C ALA A 39 5.53 6.48 7.78
N ALA A 40 5.22 5.70 6.75
CA ALA A 40 6.03 4.58 6.25
C ALA A 40 7.19 5.05 5.35
N ARG A 41 7.29 6.35 5.05
CA ARG A 41 8.26 6.95 4.11
C ARG A 41 8.22 6.37 2.69
N VAL A 42 7.07 5.79 2.30
CA VAL A 42 6.84 5.23 0.96
C VAL A 42 6.55 6.36 -0.03
N LYS A 43 7.19 6.35 -1.20
CA LYS A 43 6.95 7.36 -2.25
C LYS A 43 5.58 7.12 -2.91
N GLY A 44 4.92 8.21 -3.31
CA GLY A 44 3.63 8.11 -4.00
C GLY A 44 2.80 9.38 -3.94
N PRO A 45 1.64 9.40 -4.63
CA PRO A 45 0.78 10.56 -4.74
C PRO A 45 0.07 10.83 -3.42
N GLY A 46 0.10 12.10 -3.00
CA GLY A 46 -0.66 12.59 -1.85
C GLY A 46 -2.17 12.53 -2.08
N HIS A 47 -2.62 13.19 -3.14
CA HIS A 47 -4.03 13.26 -3.52
C HIS A 47 -4.27 12.60 -4.90
N GLY A 48 -5.37 11.86 -5.05
CA GLY A 48 -5.66 11.10 -6.27
C GLY A 48 -4.63 10.00 -6.53
N GLY A 49 -4.35 9.75 -7.82
CA GLY A 49 -3.37 8.75 -8.25
C GLY A 49 -3.79 7.32 -7.91
N LEU A 50 -5.06 6.98 -8.15
CA LEU A 50 -5.61 5.64 -7.91
C LEU A 50 -4.85 4.55 -8.69
N ASP A 51 -4.36 4.89 -9.87
CA ASP A 51 -3.55 4.00 -10.71
C ASP A 51 -2.04 4.10 -10.41
N TRP A 52 -1.64 4.76 -9.32
CA TRP A 52 -0.26 4.70 -8.85
C TRP A 52 0.03 3.31 -8.32
N VAL A 53 1.17 2.78 -8.73
CA VAL A 53 1.60 1.43 -8.40
C VAL A 53 2.63 1.46 -7.27
N PHE A 54 2.43 0.58 -6.30
CA PHE A 54 3.33 0.26 -5.22
C PHE A 54 3.95 -1.12 -5.47
N THR A 55 5.24 -1.24 -5.15
CA THR A 55 5.94 -2.53 -5.17
C THR A 55 5.53 -3.38 -3.97
N ALA A 56 5.84 -4.68 -4.01
CA ALA A 56 5.66 -5.54 -2.84
C ALA A 56 6.36 -4.95 -1.60
N ASP A 57 7.60 -4.47 -1.72
CA ASP A 57 8.37 -3.86 -0.62
C ASP A 57 7.67 -2.63 -0.03
N ASP A 58 7.14 -1.75 -0.88
CA ASP A 58 6.34 -0.61 -0.45
C ASP A 58 5.12 -1.07 0.37
N VAL A 59 4.42 -2.11 -0.08
CA VAL A 59 3.25 -2.65 0.64
C VAL A 59 3.67 -3.30 1.97
N ARG A 60 4.82 -3.97 2.05
CA ARG A 60 5.36 -4.49 3.33
C ARG A 60 5.64 -3.35 4.31
N ALA A 61 6.24 -2.25 3.85
CA ALA A 61 6.46 -1.07 4.67
C ALA A 61 5.14 -0.42 5.14
N LEU A 62 4.12 -0.39 4.27
CA LEU A 62 2.77 0.07 4.63
C LEU A 62 2.12 -0.83 5.68
N ILE A 63 2.20 -2.16 5.54
CA ILE A 63 1.68 -3.15 6.49
C ILE A 63 2.34 -2.96 7.86
N HIS A 64 3.68 -2.94 7.88
CA HIS A 64 4.44 -2.74 9.12
C HIS A 64 4.04 -1.43 9.80
N ARG A 65 3.88 -0.34 9.03
CA ARG A 65 3.49 0.96 9.61
C ARG A 65 2.04 1.01 10.05
N ALA A 66 1.11 0.41 9.31
CA ALA A 66 -0.31 0.39 9.65
C ALA A 66 -0.59 -0.49 10.88
N GLY A 67 0.17 -1.57 11.06
CA GLY A 67 0.10 -2.46 12.21
C GLY A 67 0.83 -1.96 13.46
N SER A 68 1.60 -0.87 13.39
CA SER A 68 2.44 -0.39 14.50
C SER A 68 2.04 0.99 15.02
N GLY A 69 2.25 1.21 16.33
CA GLY A 69 2.13 2.51 16.98
C GLY A 69 0.75 3.18 16.81
N SER A 70 0.74 4.46 16.44
CA SER A 70 -0.45 5.33 16.40
C SER A 70 -1.51 4.96 15.36
N PHE A 71 -1.27 3.97 14.50
CA PHE A 71 -2.22 3.55 13.48
C PHE A 71 -2.91 2.23 13.81
N SER A 72 -2.57 1.54 14.91
CA SER A 72 -3.04 0.17 15.18
C SER A 72 -4.58 0.01 15.17
N GLU A 73 -5.34 0.96 15.70
CA GLU A 73 -6.81 0.86 15.76
C GLU A 73 -7.50 0.88 14.39
N ARG A 74 -7.00 1.69 13.44
CA ARG A 74 -7.60 1.84 12.10
C ARG A 74 -6.78 1.17 10.99
N GLY A 75 -5.50 0.99 11.24
CA GLY A 75 -4.50 0.43 10.35
C GLY A 75 -4.29 -1.07 10.57
N GLY A 76 -4.64 -1.63 11.73
CA GLY A 76 -4.60 -3.07 11.97
C GLY A 76 -5.45 -3.86 10.96
N PRO A 77 -6.75 -3.54 10.79
CA PRO A 77 -7.58 -4.18 9.77
C PRO A 77 -7.06 -3.98 8.35
N ALA A 78 -6.52 -2.79 8.04
CA ALA A 78 -5.93 -2.49 6.74
C ALA A 78 -4.66 -3.33 6.47
N ALA A 79 -3.81 -3.49 7.48
CA ALA A 79 -2.59 -4.29 7.42
C ALA A 79 -2.93 -5.76 7.14
N THR A 80 -3.95 -6.31 7.78
CA THR A 80 -4.46 -7.66 7.51
C THR A 80 -4.97 -7.79 6.08
N ALA A 81 -5.78 -6.83 5.61
CA ALA A 81 -6.32 -6.84 4.25
C ALA A 81 -5.22 -6.76 3.19
N TRP A 82 -4.22 -5.90 3.37
CA TRP A 82 -3.07 -5.79 2.46
C TRP A 82 -2.21 -7.05 2.48
N ARG A 83 -2.03 -7.69 3.64
CA ARG A 83 -1.31 -8.97 3.73
C ARG A 83 -2.05 -10.06 2.95
N ALA A 84 -3.37 -10.15 3.08
CA ALA A 84 -4.18 -11.10 2.31
C ALA A 84 -4.05 -10.85 0.79
N LEU A 85 -4.10 -9.59 0.36
CA LEU A 85 -3.90 -9.21 -1.05
C LEU A 85 -2.49 -9.60 -1.55
N MET A 86 -1.46 -9.44 -0.72
CA MET A 86 -0.10 -9.87 -1.07
C MET A 86 0.03 -11.39 -1.20
N ILE A 87 -0.67 -12.16 -0.35
CA ILE A 87 -0.70 -13.63 -0.42
C ILE A 87 -1.41 -14.08 -1.70
N GLU A 88 -2.57 -13.50 -2.01
CA GLU A 88 -3.33 -13.81 -3.23
C GLU A 88 -2.49 -13.61 -4.50
N LYS A 89 -1.68 -12.55 -4.54
CA LYS A 89 -0.77 -12.27 -5.65
C LYS A 89 0.58 -13.02 -5.58
N GLY A 90 0.81 -13.87 -4.59
CA GLY A 90 2.04 -14.65 -4.43
C GLY A 90 3.28 -13.86 -3.99
N HIS A 91 3.11 -12.65 -3.44
CA HIS A 91 4.20 -11.79 -2.94
C HIS A 91 4.53 -11.97 -1.46
N TRP A 92 3.80 -12.87 -0.80
CA TRP A 92 3.99 -13.22 0.59
C TRP A 92 3.89 -14.73 0.76
N VAL A 93 4.97 -15.35 1.25
CA VAL A 93 4.96 -16.76 1.64
C VAL A 93 4.33 -16.82 3.03
N GLN A 94 3.22 -17.51 3.20
CA GLN A 94 2.81 -17.91 4.55
C GLN A 94 3.91 -18.84 5.06
N GLU A 95 4.70 -18.39 6.04
CA GLU A 95 5.32 -19.34 6.95
C GLU A 95 4.14 -19.97 7.70
N GLU A 96 3.69 -21.13 7.21
CA GLU A 96 2.92 -22.07 8.00
C GLU A 96 3.84 -22.50 9.14
N GLU A 97 3.51 -22.07 10.37
CA GLU A 97 4.07 -22.61 11.60
C GLU A 97 2.93 -23.19 12.44
#